data_AF-A0A1K0GP71-F1
#
_entry.id   AF-A0A1K0GP71-F1
#
_cell.length_a   1.000
_cell.length_b   1.000
_cell.length_c   1.000
_cell.angle_alpha   90.00
_cell.angle_beta   90.00
_cell.angle_gamma   90.00
#
_symmetry.space_group_name_H-M   'P 1'
#
loop_
_entity.id
_entity.type
_entity.pdbx_description
1 polymer ?
#
loop_
_entity_poly.entity_id
_entity_poly.type
_entity_poly.pdbx_seq_one_letter_code
_entity_poly.pdbx_strand_id
1 'polypeptide(L)'
;MEKWIAAAGFAITVVGLLAGGATWLIDQTSASMASRRPVCGMSMTGEPDLLVSGYVVIDSPGATKPRPSVSRACNSRDADNRVTRRGPGRYDVRLEKLGVNGGTVEVTAVSDAARVCGTDGWGMAGNGKDLDARVVCSDERGTPRDSGFTLRFLQARAGTGALAYLRYDAGSVSPFIPDPNYSFNSFNSAISVEREAAGEYEVFLQDIQQSVDNGAPGVMKVTSLGPVPRVCNPKMWNSWKNKDTGNRFLLAKVHCSDAAGVGVDTGFTVTYTVELASRPDLRMPGAQLWANDEHAQRYTPMMSYQCNSTGHDIMIQRQGPGDYAVELAGFDAGQGQAQISGYGGSAYCAIAHSTKRLGDSTTVGVRCWKGGQPADAKFVLLHQP
;
A
#
# COMPACT_ATOMS: atom_id res chain seq x y z
N MET A 1 -72.41 25.72 -60.80
CA MET A 1 -73.76 25.20 -60.56
C MET A 1 -73.68 24.24 -59.37
N GLU A 2 -74.44 24.55 -58.31
CA GLU A 2 -74.97 23.66 -57.24
C GLU A 2 -74.01 22.63 -56.59
N LYS A 3 -73.52 22.75 -55.33
CA LYS A 3 -74.14 22.93 -54.00
C LYS A 3 -74.95 21.69 -53.52
N TRP A 4 -74.48 21.11 -52.39
CA TRP A 4 -75.18 20.38 -51.30
C TRP A 4 -74.98 18.86 -51.06
N ILE A 5 -74.48 18.58 -49.82
CA ILE A 5 -74.89 17.61 -48.75
C ILE A 5 -74.99 16.09 -49.04
N ALA A 6 -74.19 15.21 -48.40
CA ALA A 6 -74.29 14.56 -47.05
C ALA A 6 -75.53 13.62 -46.90
N ALA A 7 -75.57 12.46 -46.23
CA ALA A 7 -74.82 11.89 -45.10
C ALA A 7 -75.18 10.39 -44.85
N ALA A 8 -74.46 9.79 -43.88
CA ALA A 8 -74.75 8.61 -43.02
C ALA A 8 -74.72 7.19 -43.63
N GLY A 9 -74.07 6.14 -43.06
CA GLY A 9 -73.30 5.99 -41.81
C GLY A 9 -73.87 4.88 -40.90
N PHE A 10 -73.31 3.66 -40.97
CA PHE A 10 -73.22 2.54 -40.00
C PHE A 10 -72.58 1.37 -40.78
N ALA A 11 -71.78 0.42 -40.30
CA ALA A 11 -71.31 -0.08 -39.01
C ALA A 11 -70.06 -0.94 -39.31
N ILE A 12 -69.06 -1.08 -38.41
CA ILE A 12 -68.11 -2.21 -38.54
C ILE A 12 -67.75 -2.82 -37.18
N THR A 13 -67.88 -4.15 -37.17
CA THR A 13 -67.49 -5.14 -36.17
C THR A 13 -66.05 -5.64 -36.42
N VAL A 14 -65.46 -6.16 -35.36
CA VAL A 14 -64.16 -6.84 -35.16
C VAL A 14 -63.67 -7.79 -36.28
N VAL A 15 -62.33 -7.91 -36.37
CA VAL A 15 -61.46 -9.09 -36.68
C VAL A 15 -60.56 -8.93 -37.92
N GLY A 16 -59.23 -9.07 -37.70
CA GLY A 16 -58.41 -9.97 -38.52
C GLY A 16 -57.26 -9.42 -39.39
N LEU A 17 -56.04 -9.43 -38.81
CA LEU A 17 -54.78 -9.99 -39.34
C LEU A 17 -54.13 -9.53 -40.69
N LEU A 18 -52.86 -9.10 -40.52
CA LEU A 18 -51.62 -9.35 -41.30
C LEU A 18 -51.28 -8.53 -42.56
N ALA A 19 -50.15 -7.82 -42.45
CA ALA A 19 -48.90 -7.96 -43.23
C ALA A 19 -48.26 -6.60 -43.58
N GLY A 20 -46.95 -6.47 -43.39
CA GLY A 20 -46.13 -5.38 -43.93
C GLY A 20 -45.10 -4.83 -42.94
N GLY A 21 -43.85 -5.31 -43.05
CA GLY A 21 -42.71 -4.78 -42.32
C GLY A 21 -42.14 -3.50 -42.92
N ALA A 22 -41.46 -2.70 -42.11
CA ALA A 22 -40.06 -2.28 -42.29
C ALA A 22 -39.70 -1.10 -41.36
N THR A 23 -38.66 -1.34 -40.56
CA THR A 23 -37.63 -0.39 -40.08
C THR A 23 -38.05 0.86 -39.31
N TRP A 24 -37.92 0.79 -37.98
CA TRP A 24 -36.95 1.57 -37.16
C TRP A 24 -37.08 1.09 -35.70
N LEU A 25 -36.30 0.06 -35.33
CA LEU A 25 -36.14 -0.38 -33.94
C LEU A 25 -34.98 0.42 -33.34
N ILE A 26 -35.30 1.36 -32.45
CA ILE A 26 -34.31 1.91 -31.51
C ILE A 26 -34.08 0.83 -30.46
N ASP A 27 -32.92 0.21 -30.57
CA ASP A 27 -32.38 -0.83 -29.73
C ASP A 27 -32.21 -0.30 -28.29
N GLN A 28 -33.17 -0.60 -27.41
CA GLN A 28 -32.96 -0.53 -25.96
C GLN A 28 -32.56 -1.92 -25.45
N THR A 29 -31.43 -2.42 -25.93
CA THR A 29 -30.72 -3.51 -25.27
C THR A 29 -29.92 -2.92 -24.12
N SER A 30 -30.37 -3.24 -22.92
CA SER A 30 -29.60 -3.44 -21.69
C SER A 30 -28.11 -3.09 -21.82
N ALA A 31 -27.76 -1.86 -21.48
CA ALA A 31 -26.38 -1.54 -21.13
C ALA A 31 -26.04 -2.41 -19.92
N SER A 32 -25.40 -3.56 -20.17
CA SER A 32 -24.70 -4.29 -19.13
C SER A 32 -23.78 -3.27 -18.46
N MET A 33 -24.04 -2.97 -17.20
CA MET A 33 -23.00 -2.48 -16.32
C MET A 33 -21.95 -3.58 -16.30
N ALA A 34 -21.02 -3.54 -17.26
CA ALA A 34 -19.78 -4.27 -17.18
C ALA A 34 -19.18 -3.86 -15.85
N SER A 35 -19.19 -4.79 -14.89
CA SER A 35 -18.56 -4.61 -13.60
C SER A 35 -17.15 -4.12 -13.85
N ARG A 36 -16.91 -2.82 -13.64
CA ARG A 36 -15.56 -2.25 -13.70
C ARG A 36 -14.76 -3.02 -12.66
N ARG A 37 -13.84 -3.87 -13.12
CA ARG A 37 -12.88 -4.54 -12.24
C ARG A 37 -12.18 -3.45 -11.44
N PRO A 38 -11.97 -3.61 -10.12
CA PRO A 38 -11.27 -2.63 -9.33
C PRO A 38 -9.90 -2.43 -9.98
N VAL A 39 -9.71 -1.26 -10.58
CA VAL A 39 -8.41 -0.83 -11.04
C VAL A 39 -7.56 -0.76 -9.78
N CYS A 40 -6.36 -1.34 -9.81
CA CYS A 40 -5.41 -1.18 -8.71
C CYS A 40 -5.37 0.29 -8.33
N GLY A 41 -5.80 0.61 -7.11
CA GLY A 41 -6.37 1.88 -6.64
C GLY A 41 -5.45 3.10 -6.72
N MET A 42 -4.77 3.24 -7.85
CA MET A 42 -3.68 4.16 -8.15
C MET A 42 -3.62 4.51 -9.65
N SER A 43 -4.23 3.72 -10.54
CA SER A 43 -4.41 4.10 -11.94
C SER A 43 -5.82 4.66 -12.12
N MET A 44 -5.96 5.99 -12.14
CA MET A 44 -7.25 6.62 -12.42
C MET A 44 -7.55 6.61 -13.92
N THR A 45 -8.83 6.54 -14.27
CA THR A 45 -9.31 6.77 -15.64
C THR A 45 -8.94 8.19 -16.07
N GLY A 46 -7.86 8.33 -16.85
CA GLY A 46 -7.39 9.62 -17.37
C GLY A 46 -5.89 9.89 -17.17
N GLU A 47 -5.28 9.30 -16.15
CA GLU A 47 -3.83 9.45 -15.86
C GLU A 47 -3.19 8.08 -15.52
N PRO A 48 -3.25 7.10 -16.44
CA PRO A 48 -2.99 5.69 -16.12
C PRO A 48 -1.55 5.36 -15.70
N ASP A 49 -0.60 6.28 -15.91
CA ASP A 49 0.83 6.07 -15.68
C ASP A 49 1.41 6.86 -14.49
N LEU A 50 0.61 7.65 -13.76
CA LEU A 50 1.11 8.39 -12.59
C LEU A 50 1.64 7.46 -11.50
N LEU A 51 0.94 6.36 -11.26
CA LEU A 51 1.29 5.34 -10.29
C LEU A 51 1.12 3.96 -10.90
N VAL A 52 2.25 3.33 -11.22
CA VAL A 52 2.30 1.94 -11.63
C VAL A 52 2.46 1.09 -10.37
N SER A 53 1.60 0.09 -10.18
CA SER A 53 1.57 -0.66 -8.93
C SER A 53 1.03 -2.08 -9.07
N GLY A 54 1.40 -2.90 -8.10
CA GLY A 54 0.81 -4.22 -7.93
C GLY A 54 1.02 -4.73 -6.52
N TYR A 55 0.12 -5.57 -6.04
CA TYR A 55 0.29 -6.21 -4.75
C TYR A 55 -0.11 -7.68 -4.78
N VAL A 56 0.42 -8.42 -3.81
CA VAL A 56 -0.03 -9.76 -3.44
C VAL A 56 -0.19 -9.83 -1.93
N VAL A 57 -1.14 -10.63 -1.48
CA VAL A 57 -1.29 -11.05 -0.10
C VAL A 57 -1.35 -12.56 -0.03
N ILE A 58 -0.52 -13.11 0.85
CA ILE A 58 -0.44 -14.52 1.19
C ILE A 58 -0.81 -14.63 2.66
N ASP A 59 -2.00 -15.14 2.98
CA ASP A 59 -2.40 -15.30 4.38
C ASP A 59 -1.68 -16.49 5.01
N SER A 60 -1.53 -17.61 4.30
CA SER A 60 -0.74 -18.75 4.79
C SER A 60 0.00 -19.41 3.62
N PRO A 61 1.34 -19.42 3.64
CA PRO A 61 2.11 -19.89 2.49
C PRO A 61 2.02 -21.41 2.29
N GLY A 62 1.63 -22.17 3.32
CA GLY A 62 1.65 -23.63 3.35
C GLY A 62 3.08 -24.18 3.23
N ALA A 63 3.66 -24.71 4.32
CA ALA A 63 5.08 -25.01 4.43
C ALA A 63 5.68 -25.93 3.33
N THR A 64 4.86 -26.66 2.59
CA THR A 64 5.27 -27.60 1.53
C THR A 64 4.76 -27.24 0.15
N LYS A 65 3.93 -26.20 -0.02
CA LYS A 65 3.36 -25.85 -1.33
C LYS A 65 4.38 -25.05 -2.16
N PRO A 66 4.80 -25.53 -3.35
CA PRO A 66 5.72 -24.78 -4.21
C PRO A 66 5.11 -23.46 -4.70
N ARG A 67 3.79 -23.40 -4.81
CA ARG A 67 3.02 -22.20 -5.16
C ARG A 67 2.00 -21.91 -4.05
N PRO A 68 2.31 -20.98 -3.14
CA PRO A 68 1.36 -20.47 -2.17
C PRO A 68 0.10 -19.93 -2.85
N SER A 69 -1.06 -20.11 -2.21
CA SER A 69 -2.31 -19.52 -2.66
C SER A 69 -2.26 -18.01 -2.41
N VAL A 70 -2.45 -17.23 -3.47
CA VAL A 70 -2.61 -15.78 -3.40
C VAL A 70 -4.05 -15.50 -2.96
N SER A 71 -4.23 -14.94 -1.76
CA SER A 71 -5.57 -14.69 -1.22
C SER A 71 -6.17 -13.42 -1.79
N ARG A 72 -5.34 -12.39 -1.97
CA ARG A 72 -5.69 -11.11 -2.58
C ARG A 72 -4.54 -10.65 -3.46
N ALA A 73 -4.85 -10.06 -4.60
CA ALA A 73 -3.85 -9.48 -5.47
C ALA A 73 -4.47 -8.43 -6.38
N CYS A 74 -3.60 -7.57 -6.87
CA CYS A 74 -3.97 -6.53 -7.79
C CYS A 74 -2.78 -6.13 -8.66
N ASN A 75 -3.05 -5.72 -9.90
CA ASN A 75 -2.03 -5.31 -10.85
C ASN A 75 -2.57 -4.16 -11.73
N SER A 76 -1.88 -3.02 -11.75
CA SER A 76 -2.31 -1.83 -12.50
C SER A 76 -2.19 -1.97 -14.02
N ARG A 77 -1.70 -3.11 -14.52
CA ARG A 77 -1.61 -3.47 -15.94
C ARG A 77 -2.55 -4.65 -16.30
N ASP A 78 -3.50 -4.95 -15.43
CA ASP A 78 -4.50 -6.02 -15.61
C ASP A 78 -3.85 -7.38 -15.98
N ALA A 79 -2.77 -7.72 -15.28
CA ALA A 79 -1.99 -8.95 -15.49
C ALA A 79 -1.91 -9.80 -14.22
N ASP A 80 -1.45 -11.05 -14.34
CA ASP A 80 -1.42 -11.95 -13.20
C ASP A 80 -0.27 -11.63 -12.25
N ASN A 81 -0.47 -11.93 -10.96
CA ASN A 81 0.60 -11.96 -9.98
C ASN A 81 0.77 -13.38 -9.46
N ARG A 82 2.02 -13.85 -9.33
CA ARG A 82 2.32 -15.22 -8.88
C ARG A 82 3.39 -15.23 -7.81
N VAL A 83 3.26 -16.17 -6.88
CA VAL A 83 4.24 -16.42 -5.82
C VAL A 83 4.75 -17.84 -5.92
N THR A 84 6.06 -18.00 -5.84
CA THR A 84 6.74 -19.30 -5.79
C THR A 84 7.56 -19.37 -4.51
N ARG A 85 7.34 -20.41 -3.71
CA ARG A 85 8.15 -20.69 -2.52
C ARG A 85 9.47 -21.34 -2.95
N ARG A 86 10.60 -20.79 -2.50
CA ARG A 86 11.96 -21.27 -2.82
C ARG A 86 12.60 -22.08 -1.70
N GLY A 87 12.12 -21.90 -0.48
CA GLY A 87 12.59 -22.59 0.72
C GLY A 87 11.94 -21.96 1.95
N PRO A 88 12.32 -22.40 3.17
CA PRO A 88 11.83 -21.81 4.41
C PRO A 88 12.00 -20.29 4.40
N GLY A 89 10.89 -19.56 4.49
CA GLY A 89 10.87 -18.10 4.56
C GLY A 89 11.41 -17.39 3.32
N ARG A 90 11.49 -18.05 2.16
CA ARG A 90 12.00 -17.46 0.92
C ARG A 90 11.01 -17.62 -0.22
N TYR A 91 10.61 -16.51 -0.84
CA TYR A 91 9.61 -16.49 -1.90
C TYR A 91 10.04 -15.60 -3.06
N ASP A 92 9.78 -16.06 -4.28
CA ASP A 92 9.83 -15.23 -5.48
C ASP A 92 8.41 -14.77 -5.79
N VAL A 93 8.22 -13.46 -5.92
CA VAL A 93 6.99 -12.83 -6.36
C VAL A 93 7.21 -12.27 -7.76
N ARG A 94 6.39 -12.72 -8.71
CA ARG A 94 6.35 -12.18 -10.07
C ARG A 94 5.09 -11.36 -10.25
N LEU A 95 5.25 -10.09 -10.59
CA LEU A 95 4.15 -9.22 -10.99
C LEU A 95 4.23 -9.02 -12.51
N GLU A 96 3.30 -9.61 -13.25
CA GLU A 96 3.37 -9.61 -14.71
C GLU A 96 3.17 -8.21 -15.30
N LYS A 97 3.86 -7.94 -16.43
CA LYS A 97 3.78 -6.67 -17.19
C LYS A 97 4.17 -5.42 -16.40
N LEU A 98 4.73 -5.57 -15.21
CA LEU A 98 5.23 -4.48 -14.36
C LEU A 98 6.76 -4.36 -14.40
N GLY A 99 7.42 -4.98 -15.40
CA GLY A 99 8.87 -5.02 -15.51
C GLY A 99 9.50 -3.65 -15.62
N VAL A 100 10.28 -3.29 -14.60
CA VAL A 100 11.07 -2.07 -14.56
C VAL A 100 12.26 -2.27 -13.62
N ASN A 101 13.39 -1.64 -13.94
CA ASN A 101 14.49 -1.47 -13.00
C ASN A 101 14.25 -0.18 -12.23
N GLY A 102 13.47 -0.25 -11.15
CA GLY A 102 13.15 0.92 -10.35
C GLY A 102 11.95 0.76 -9.43
N GLY A 103 11.41 1.89 -8.98
CA GLY A 103 10.30 1.93 -8.03
C GLY A 103 10.72 1.50 -6.62
N THR A 104 9.73 1.17 -5.79
CA THR A 104 9.91 0.67 -4.42
C THR A 104 9.08 -0.58 -4.19
N VAL A 105 9.56 -1.44 -3.29
CA VAL A 105 8.83 -2.59 -2.77
C VAL A 105 8.66 -2.43 -1.27
N GLU A 106 7.43 -2.58 -0.82
CA GLU A 106 7.03 -2.61 0.58
C GLU A 106 6.63 -4.04 0.94
N VAL A 107 7.12 -4.53 2.08
CA VAL A 107 6.79 -5.87 2.59
C VAL A 107 6.38 -5.76 4.04
N THR A 108 5.33 -6.50 4.39
CA THR A 108 4.82 -6.65 5.75
C THR A 108 4.47 -8.11 5.98
N ALA A 109 4.82 -8.64 7.15
CA ALA A 109 4.42 -9.99 7.55
C ALA A 109 2.90 -10.06 7.78
N VAL A 110 2.29 -11.16 7.36
CA VAL A 110 0.92 -11.55 7.73
C VAL A 110 1.05 -12.79 8.60
N SER A 111 0.97 -12.60 9.92
CA SER A 111 1.18 -13.68 10.88
C SER A 111 0.60 -13.36 12.25
N ASP A 112 0.11 -14.40 12.90
CA ASP A 112 -0.22 -14.40 14.33
C ASP A 112 1.00 -14.71 15.22
N ALA A 113 2.13 -15.11 14.62
CA ALA A 113 3.39 -15.40 15.29
C ALA A 113 4.41 -14.27 15.06
N ALA A 114 5.41 -14.22 15.93
CA ALA A 114 6.53 -13.28 15.83
C ALA A 114 7.33 -13.54 14.54
N ARG A 115 7.05 -12.75 13.50
CA ARG A 115 7.67 -12.86 12.18
C ARG A 115 8.13 -11.50 11.69
N VAL A 116 9.33 -11.47 11.12
CA VAL A 116 9.86 -10.31 10.42
C VAL A 116 10.00 -10.68 8.96
N CYS A 117 9.39 -9.90 8.07
CA CYS A 117 9.52 -10.07 6.63
C CYS A 117 10.07 -8.80 5.99
N GLY A 118 10.88 -8.97 4.95
CA GLY A 118 11.48 -7.90 4.16
C GLY A 118 11.66 -8.35 2.71
N THR A 119 12.45 -7.58 1.96
CA THR A 119 12.78 -7.91 0.57
C THR A 119 14.27 -8.19 0.40
N ASP A 120 14.64 -9.17 -0.41
CA ASP A 120 16.03 -9.42 -0.85
C ASP A 120 16.32 -8.74 -2.20
N GLY A 121 15.46 -7.80 -2.58
CA GLY A 121 15.58 -7.00 -3.80
C GLY A 121 14.48 -7.30 -4.80
N TRP A 122 14.39 -6.40 -5.77
CA TRP A 122 13.45 -6.47 -6.89
C TRP A 122 14.07 -5.84 -8.14
N GLY A 123 13.46 -6.12 -9.28
CA GLY A 123 13.85 -5.52 -10.55
C GLY A 123 13.15 -6.18 -11.73
N MET A 124 13.54 -5.78 -12.92
CA MET A 124 13.00 -6.36 -14.15
C MET A 124 13.44 -7.82 -14.27
N ALA A 125 12.47 -8.70 -14.51
CA ALA A 125 12.69 -10.12 -14.75
C ALA A 125 13.51 -10.33 -16.04
N GLY A 126 14.17 -11.48 -16.16
CA GLY A 126 14.99 -11.81 -17.33
C GLY A 126 14.24 -11.84 -18.67
N ASN A 127 12.90 -11.88 -18.65
CA ASN A 127 12.07 -11.77 -19.84
C ASN A 127 11.81 -10.32 -20.30
N GLY A 128 12.30 -9.32 -19.55
CA GLY A 128 12.17 -7.89 -19.86
C GLY A 128 10.75 -7.33 -19.73
N LYS A 129 9.78 -8.11 -19.22
CA LYS A 129 8.35 -7.74 -19.20
C LYS A 129 7.77 -7.71 -17.79
N ASP A 130 8.24 -8.58 -16.91
CA ASP A 130 7.68 -8.74 -15.57
C ASP A 130 8.59 -8.12 -14.52
N LEU A 131 8.03 -7.81 -13.34
CA LEU A 131 8.81 -7.47 -12.16
C LEU A 131 9.03 -8.73 -11.33
N ASP A 132 10.27 -9.01 -10.96
CA ASP A 132 10.59 -10.01 -9.95
C ASP A 132 10.97 -9.31 -8.64
N ALA A 133 10.36 -9.74 -7.55
CA ALA A 133 10.70 -9.32 -6.20
C ALA A 133 10.90 -10.56 -5.31
N ARG A 134 11.87 -10.50 -4.40
CA ARG A 134 12.16 -11.61 -3.48
C ARG A 134 11.73 -11.23 -2.07
N VAL A 135 10.86 -12.03 -1.46
CA VAL A 135 10.47 -11.87 -0.06
C VAL A 135 11.26 -12.82 0.82
N VAL A 136 11.81 -12.29 1.91
CA VAL A 136 12.47 -13.06 2.95
C VAL A 136 11.77 -12.86 4.29
N CYS A 137 11.53 -13.95 5.01
CA CYS A 137 10.89 -13.95 6.31
C CYS A 137 11.70 -14.79 7.30
N SER A 138 11.79 -14.31 8.55
CA SER A 138 12.43 -15.03 9.64
C SER A 138 11.57 -15.02 10.90
N ASP A 139 11.92 -15.90 11.84
CA ASP A 139 11.52 -15.74 13.23
C ASP A 139 12.29 -14.60 13.93
N GLU A 140 11.95 -14.37 15.19
CA GLU A 140 12.56 -13.35 16.04
C GLU A 140 14.06 -13.57 16.27
N ARG A 141 14.61 -14.74 15.93
CA ARG A 141 16.03 -15.08 16.07
C ARG A 141 16.80 -14.94 14.76
N GLY A 142 16.15 -14.47 13.70
CA GLY A 142 16.72 -14.37 12.36
C GLY A 142 16.79 -15.71 11.60
N THR A 143 16.19 -16.79 12.13
CA THR A 143 16.15 -18.07 11.42
C THR A 143 15.09 -18.01 10.33
N PRO A 144 15.39 -18.38 9.07
CA PRO A 144 14.39 -18.38 8.00
C PRO A 144 13.18 -19.24 8.33
N ARG A 145 11.99 -18.63 8.30
CA ARG A 145 10.72 -19.29 8.60
C ARG A 145 9.64 -18.81 7.65
N ASP A 146 8.80 -19.75 7.23
CA ASP A 146 7.63 -19.41 6.45
C ASP A 146 6.69 -18.50 7.25
N SER A 147 6.13 -17.52 6.56
CA SER A 147 5.14 -16.59 7.08
C SER A 147 4.20 -16.20 5.95
N GLY A 148 2.96 -15.89 6.27
CA GLY A 148 2.16 -15.06 5.38
C GLY A 148 2.85 -13.70 5.23
N PHE A 149 2.56 -13.02 4.13
CA PHE A 149 3.07 -11.68 3.87
C PHE A 149 2.18 -10.94 2.90
N THR A 150 2.27 -9.62 2.92
CA THR A 150 1.84 -8.79 1.81
C THR A 150 3.05 -8.08 1.22
N LEU A 151 3.11 -8.07 -0.11
CA LEU A 151 4.07 -7.30 -0.88
C LEU A 151 3.31 -6.30 -1.73
N ARG A 152 3.78 -5.06 -1.73
CA ARG A 152 3.33 -4.01 -2.64
C ARG A 152 4.52 -3.47 -3.43
N PHE A 153 4.33 -3.34 -4.73
CA PHE A 153 5.19 -2.58 -5.61
C PHE A 153 4.53 -1.24 -5.95
N LEU A 154 5.34 -0.18 -5.99
CA LEU A 154 4.94 1.16 -6.37
C LEU A 154 6.04 1.80 -7.22
N GLN A 155 5.66 2.37 -8.36
CA GLN A 155 6.50 3.30 -9.11
C GLN A 155 5.68 4.55 -9.40
N ALA A 156 6.22 5.69 -8.99
CA ALA A 156 5.57 6.99 -9.12
C ALA A 156 6.19 7.84 -10.23
N ARG A 157 5.39 8.75 -10.78
CA ARG A 157 5.83 9.82 -11.69
C ARG A 157 5.40 11.18 -11.14
N ALA A 158 5.96 12.25 -11.70
CA ALA A 158 5.56 13.61 -11.36
C ALA A 158 4.05 13.81 -11.55
N GLY A 159 3.41 14.53 -10.63
CA GLY A 159 1.97 14.78 -10.64
C GLY A 159 1.18 14.04 -9.55
N THR A 160 1.83 13.25 -8.68
CA THR A 160 1.17 12.75 -7.46
C THR A 160 0.98 13.87 -6.43
N GLY A 161 0.20 13.60 -5.39
CA GLY A 161 0.32 14.30 -4.11
C GLY A 161 1.69 14.07 -3.45
N ALA A 162 1.85 14.54 -2.21
CA ALA A 162 3.12 14.41 -1.50
C ALA A 162 3.48 12.93 -1.28
N LEU A 163 4.54 12.50 -1.96
CA LEU A 163 5.04 11.15 -1.99
C LEU A 163 6.54 11.19 -2.19
N ALA A 164 7.26 10.39 -1.41
CA ALA A 164 8.65 10.09 -1.68
C ALA A 164 8.96 8.64 -1.35
N TYR A 165 9.89 8.05 -2.10
CA TYR A 165 10.51 6.79 -1.71
C TYR A 165 11.98 6.80 -2.05
N LEU A 166 12.73 5.92 -1.37
CA LEU A 166 14.12 5.63 -1.70
C LEU A 166 14.47 4.20 -1.36
N ARG A 167 15.50 3.69 -2.03
CA ARG A 167 16.26 2.50 -1.63
C ARG A 167 17.62 2.92 -1.10
N TYR A 168 17.97 2.46 0.10
CA TYR A 168 19.31 2.54 0.67
C TYR A 168 19.97 1.16 0.61
N ASP A 169 21.20 1.11 0.09
CA ASP A 169 21.98 -0.11 -0.01
C ASP A 169 22.99 -0.21 1.16
N ALA A 170 23.08 -1.39 1.77
CA ALA A 170 23.99 -1.60 2.89
C ALA A 170 25.45 -1.33 2.50
N GLY A 171 26.20 -0.64 3.35
CA GLY A 171 27.62 -0.37 3.13
C GLY A 171 27.92 0.79 2.17
N SER A 172 26.90 1.53 1.72
CA SER A 172 27.10 2.76 0.96
C SER A 172 27.87 3.83 1.74
N VAL A 173 28.66 4.63 1.02
CA VAL A 173 29.41 5.77 1.59
C VAL A 173 28.44 6.89 1.96
N SER A 174 28.67 7.55 3.10
CA SER A 174 27.90 8.70 3.58
C SER A 174 28.53 10.02 3.11
N PRO A 175 27.76 11.00 2.60
CA PRO A 175 26.33 10.93 2.32
C PRO A 175 26.04 10.06 1.09
N PHE A 176 24.99 9.26 1.18
CA PHE A 176 24.50 8.42 0.09
C PHE A 176 23.44 9.16 -0.71
N ILE A 177 23.62 9.22 -2.03
CA ILE A 177 22.60 9.69 -2.98
C ILE A 177 21.99 8.46 -3.65
N PRO A 178 20.67 8.19 -3.44
CA PRO A 178 20.02 7.04 -4.06
C PRO A 178 20.04 7.07 -5.58
N ASP A 179 20.08 5.89 -6.20
CA ASP A 179 19.87 5.75 -7.65
C ASP A 179 18.49 6.36 -8.03
N PRO A 180 18.42 7.24 -9.05
CA PRO A 180 17.16 7.83 -9.51
C PRO A 180 16.08 6.82 -9.92
N ASN A 181 16.46 5.60 -10.31
CA ASN A 181 15.51 4.55 -10.61
C ASN A 181 14.77 4.05 -9.36
N TYR A 182 15.45 4.06 -8.21
CA TYR A 182 14.95 3.54 -6.93
C TYR A 182 14.64 4.65 -5.93
N SER A 183 14.51 5.89 -6.41
CA SER A 183 14.11 7.03 -5.62
C SER A 183 13.12 7.91 -6.36
N PHE A 184 12.27 8.58 -5.60
CA PHE A 184 11.28 9.51 -6.11
C PHE A 184 10.98 10.54 -5.03
N ASN A 185 10.84 11.80 -5.44
CA ASN A 185 10.35 12.88 -4.62
C ASN A 185 9.34 13.68 -5.44
N SER A 186 8.09 13.77 -5.00
CA SER A 186 7.03 14.49 -5.72
C SER A 186 7.32 15.98 -5.93
N PHE A 187 8.26 16.55 -5.15
CA PHE A 187 8.73 17.92 -5.29
C PHE A 187 9.89 18.07 -6.29
N ASN A 188 10.35 16.97 -6.89
CA ASN A 188 11.49 16.93 -7.80
C ASN A 188 12.79 17.49 -7.18
N SER A 189 12.91 17.37 -5.85
CA SER A 189 14.05 17.83 -5.06
C SER A 189 14.90 16.66 -4.57
N ALA A 190 16.13 16.96 -4.14
CA ALA A 190 17.12 15.96 -3.78
C ALA A 190 16.68 15.05 -2.63
N ILE A 191 17.20 13.82 -2.66
CA ILE A 191 17.15 12.86 -1.56
C ILE A 191 18.58 12.48 -1.21
N SER A 192 18.91 12.48 0.07
CA SER A 192 20.18 11.91 0.56
C SER A 192 19.96 11.12 1.85
N VAL A 193 20.89 10.23 2.16
CA VAL A 193 20.93 9.47 3.40
C VAL A 193 22.30 9.61 4.04
N GLU A 194 22.34 9.97 5.31
CA GLU A 194 23.54 9.99 6.12
C GLU A 194 23.49 8.87 7.15
N ARG A 195 24.63 8.21 7.38
CA ARG A 195 24.75 7.18 8.39
C ARG A 195 25.39 7.78 9.65
N GLU A 196 24.64 7.76 10.74
CA GLU A 196 25.07 8.31 12.04
C GLU A 196 25.83 7.26 12.87
N ALA A 197 25.29 6.05 12.93
CA ALA A 197 25.85 4.94 13.68
C ALA A 197 25.40 3.61 13.05
N ALA A 198 25.83 2.48 13.62
CA ALA A 198 25.38 1.17 13.16
C ALA A 198 23.85 1.07 13.27
N GLY A 199 23.18 0.90 12.12
CA GLY A 199 21.73 0.81 12.04
C GLY A 199 20.97 2.11 12.34
N GLU A 200 21.64 3.27 12.38
CA GLU A 200 20.98 4.58 12.56
C GLU A 200 21.29 5.47 11.35
N TYR A 201 20.23 5.92 10.68
CA TYR A 201 20.32 6.68 9.43
C TYR A 201 19.45 7.93 9.49
N GLU A 202 19.97 9.04 8.96
CA GLU A 202 19.22 10.26 8.67
C GLU A 202 18.89 10.32 7.19
N VAL A 203 17.60 10.40 6.88
CA VAL A 203 17.08 10.52 5.52
C VAL A 203 16.60 11.94 5.32
N PHE A 204 17.16 12.62 4.33
CA PHE A 204 16.84 13.97 3.96
C PHE A 204 16.00 13.96 2.69
N LEU A 205 14.70 14.28 2.81
CA LEU A 205 13.82 14.46 1.67
C LEU A 205 13.61 15.96 1.47
N GLN A 206 14.30 16.57 0.51
CA GLN A 206 14.27 18.01 0.33
C GLN A 206 12.89 18.48 -0.13
N ASP A 207 12.47 19.65 0.35
CA ASP A 207 11.23 20.38 0.03
C ASP A 207 9.90 19.71 0.37
N ILE A 208 9.86 18.39 0.59
CA ILE A 208 8.63 17.66 0.91
C ILE A 208 8.05 18.03 2.29
N GLN A 209 8.86 18.61 3.20
CA GLN A 209 8.38 19.11 4.50
C GLN A 209 7.31 20.18 4.40
N GLN A 210 7.13 20.81 3.24
CA GLN A 210 6.00 21.71 3.00
C GLN A 210 4.66 21.06 3.38
N SER A 211 4.54 19.74 3.21
CA SER A 211 3.37 18.99 3.68
C SER A 211 3.19 19.07 5.20
N VAL A 212 4.25 18.87 5.98
CA VAL A 212 4.25 19.04 7.44
C VAL A 212 3.93 20.48 7.82
N ASP A 213 4.56 21.45 7.17
CA ASP A 213 4.36 22.88 7.46
C ASP A 213 2.90 23.31 7.22
N ASN A 214 2.22 22.66 6.26
CA ASN A 214 0.81 22.87 5.94
C ASN A 214 -0.15 22.01 6.80
N GLY A 215 0.34 21.37 7.86
CA GLY A 215 -0.48 20.58 8.78
C GLY A 215 -0.81 19.16 8.31
N ALA A 216 -0.17 18.67 7.23
CA ALA A 216 -0.37 17.35 6.66
C ALA A 216 0.94 16.51 6.72
N PRO A 217 1.37 16.09 7.91
CA PRO A 217 2.69 15.49 8.16
C PRO A 217 2.91 14.08 7.61
N GLY A 218 1.90 13.46 6.99
CA GLY A 218 2.01 12.15 6.35
C GLY A 218 2.45 11.02 7.28
N VAL A 219 2.73 9.86 6.69
CA VAL A 219 3.28 8.69 7.38
C VAL A 219 4.45 8.09 6.62
N MET A 220 5.32 7.36 7.32
CA MET A 220 6.53 6.78 6.75
C MET A 220 6.61 5.26 6.98
N LYS A 221 6.54 4.47 5.91
CA LYS A 221 6.78 3.03 5.93
C LYS A 221 8.27 2.74 5.69
N VAL A 222 8.81 1.77 6.43
CA VAL A 222 10.18 1.27 6.22
C VAL A 222 10.13 -0.25 6.01
N THR A 223 10.84 -0.75 5.00
CA THR A 223 10.99 -2.20 4.75
C THR A 223 12.47 -2.54 4.71
N SER A 224 12.91 -3.57 5.44
CA SER A 224 14.31 -4.01 5.37
C SER A 224 14.64 -4.60 4.00
N LEU A 225 15.84 -4.30 3.50
CA LEU A 225 16.40 -4.84 2.26
C LEU A 225 17.65 -5.66 2.56
N GLY A 226 17.64 -6.92 2.14
CA GLY A 226 18.76 -7.85 2.24
C GLY A 226 18.33 -9.31 2.41
N PRO A 227 19.29 -10.26 2.41
CA PRO A 227 19.01 -11.69 2.43
C PRO A 227 18.56 -12.23 3.80
N VAL A 228 18.71 -11.40 4.84
CA VAL A 228 18.25 -11.64 6.21
C VAL A 228 17.40 -10.43 6.61
N PRO A 229 16.09 -10.59 6.84
CA PRO A 229 15.24 -9.48 7.21
C PRO A 229 15.66 -8.93 8.59
N ARG A 230 15.62 -7.61 8.72
CA ARG A 230 15.95 -6.87 9.95
C ARG A 230 14.74 -6.06 10.41
N VAL A 231 14.71 -5.67 11.67
CA VAL A 231 13.68 -4.76 12.17
C VAL A 231 14.10 -3.34 11.85
N CYS A 232 13.56 -2.78 10.76
CA CYS A 232 13.79 -1.40 10.35
C CYS A 232 12.52 -0.57 10.50
N ASN A 233 12.59 0.50 11.29
CA ASN A 233 11.45 1.35 11.62
C ASN A 233 11.79 2.84 11.50
N PRO A 234 10.83 3.69 11.15
CA PRO A 234 10.94 5.12 11.41
C PRO A 234 11.04 5.38 12.92
N LYS A 235 12.06 6.12 13.33
CA LYS A 235 12.24 6.60 14.71
C LYS A 235 11.57 7.97 14.91
N MET A 236 11.62 8.80 13.88
CA MET A 236 10.96 10.11 13.81
C MET A 236 10.94 10.61 12.37
N TRP A 237 10.03 11.53 12.06
CA TRP A 237 10.11 12.40 10.88
C TRP A 237 9.54 13.78 11.22
N ASN A 238 10.24 14.85 10.85
CA ASN A 238 9.78 16.23 11.08
C ASN A 238 10.43 17.20 10.08
N SER A 239 9.86 18.41 10.01
CA SER A 239 10.43 19.52 9.26
C SER A 239 11.78 19.92 9.87
N TRP A 240 12.80 20.02 9.04
CA TRP A 240 14.15 20.44 9.42
C TRP A 240 14.69 21.44 8.40
N LYS A 241 15.52 22.38 8.87
CA LYS A 241 16.16 23.39 8.03
C LYS A 241 17.66 23.37 8.30
N ASN A 242 18.44 23.16 7.24
CA ASN A 242 19.88 23.32 7.30
C ASN A 242 20.20 24.80 7.55
N LYS A 243 20.94 25.08 8.62
CA LYS A 243 21.25 26.47 9.03
C LYS A 243 22.25 27.15 8.10
N ASP A 244 23.11 26.38 7.45
CA ASP A 244 24.21 26.89 6.62
C ASP A 244 23.74 27.13 5.18
N THR A 245 22.99 26.20 4.61
CA THR A 245 22.49 26.29 3.22
C THR A 245 21.11 26.93 3.13
N GLY A 246 20.35 26.95 4.22
CA GLY A 246 18.95 27.37 4.24
C GLY A 246 17.97 26.35 3.65
N ASN A 247 18.48 25.23 3.09
CA ASN A 247 17.66 24.17 2.53
C ASN A 247 16.74 23.55 3.58
N ARG A 248 15.55 23.16 3.16
CA ARG A 248 14.51 22.60 4.03
C ARG A 248 14.23 21.16 3.63
N PHE A 249 14.02 20.32 4.62
CA PHE A 249 13.87 18.88 4.44
C PHE A 249 12.78 18.34 5.35
N LEU A 250 12.13 17.27 4.91
CA LEU A 250 11.60 16.31 5.86
C LEU A 250 12.78 15.43 6.27
N LEU A 251 13.27 15.65 7.50
CA LEU A 251 14.29 14.81 8.10
C LEU A 251 13.58 13.62 8.74
N ALA A 252 13.94 12.41 8.33
CA ALA A 252 13.49 11.19 8.97
C ALA A 252 14.67 10.40 9.52
N LYS A 253 14.49 9.80 10.69
CA LYS A 253 15.47 8.86 11.25
C LYS A 253 14.98 7.45 11.07
N VAL A 254 15.81 6.59 10.49
CA VAL A 254 15.55 5.16 10.36
C VAL A 254 16.45 4.42 11.34
N HIS A 255 15.85 3.54 12.14
CA HIS A 255 16.56 2.63 13.01
C HIS A 255 16.38 1.19 12.51
N CYS A 256 17.48 0.50 12.26
CA CYS A 256 17.52 -0.91 11.91
C CYS A 256 18.24 -1.72 12.99
N SER A 257 17.61 -2.79 13.44
CA SER A 257 18.15 -3.68 14.47
C SER A 257 18.01 -5.15 14.12
N ASP A 258 18.85 -5.96 14.77
CA ASP A 258 18.70 -7.41 14.77
C ASP A 258 17.63 -7.90 15.77
N ALA A 259 17.51 -9.22 15.86
CA ALA A 259 16.67 -9.96 16.81
C ALA A 259 16.78 -9.49 18.27
N ALA A 260 17.99 -9.12 18.70
CA ALA A 260 18.29 -8.71 20.06
C ALA A 260 18.06 -7.20 20.28
N GLY A 261 17.66 -6.46 19.24
CA GLY A 261 17.50 -5.02 19.28
C GLY A 261 18.82 -4.26 19.15
N VAL A 262 19.90 -4.92 18.74
CA VAL A 262 21.21 -4.28 18.51
C VAL A 262 21.18 -3.61 17.13
N GLY A 263 21.61 -2.35 17.07
CA GLY A 263 21.71 -1.59 15.82
C GLY A 263 22.62 -2.29 14.82
N VAL A 264 22.12 -2.53 13.61
CA VAL A 264 22.86 -3.25 12.57
C VAL A 264 22.71 -2.55 11.23
N ASP A 265 23.82 -2.43 10.50
CA ASP A 265 23.77 -1.88 9.16
C ASP A 265 23.12 -2.87 8.19
N THR A 266 22.13 -2.38 7.46
CA THR A 266 21.38 -3.15 6.47
C THR A 266 20.79 -2.21 5.43
N GLY A 267 20.45 -2.75 4.25
CA GLY A 267 19.67 -1.99 3.28
C GLY A 267 18.25 -1.79 3.80
N PHE A 268 17.56 -0.79 3.28
CA PHE A 268 16.14 -0.57 3.54
C PHE A 268 15.48 0.24 2.41
N THR A 269 14.16 0.18 2.34
CA THR A 269 13.34 1.15 1.60
C THR A 269 12.59 2.03 2.57
N VAL A 270 12.44 3.31 2.21
CA VAL A 270 11.54 4.27 2.87
C VAL A 270 10.46 4.63 1.88
N THR A 271 9.22 4.76 2.33
CA THR A 271 8.13 5.38 1.59
C THR A 271 7.39 6.35 2.51
N TYR A 272 7.42 7.63 2.15
CA TYR A 272 6.69 8.71 2.80
C TYR A 272 5.47 9.09 1.96
N THR A 273 4.30 9.23 2.58
CA THR A 273 3.09 9.61 1.86
C THR A 273 2.14 10.45 2.71
N VAL A 274 1.48 11.41 2.07
CA VAL A 274 0.38 12.19 2.63
C VAL A 274 -0.89 11.79 1.90
N GLU A 275 -1.92 11.41 2.65
CA GLU A 275 -3.20 10.96 2.12
C GLU A 275 -3.06 9.94 0.96
N LEU A 276 -2.15 8.98 1.11
CA LEU A 276 -1.85 7.97 0.08
C LEU A 276 -1.39 8.54 -1.28
N ALA A 277 -0.74 9.71 -1.26
CA ALA A 277 -0.32 10.50 -2.42
C ALA A 277 -1.48 11.17 -3.17
N SER A 278 -2.58 11.44 -2.45
CA SER A 278 -3.71 12.23 -2.98
C SER A 278 -3.35 13.70 -3.15
N ARG A 279 -4.03 14.35 -4.10
CA ARG A 279 -4.07 15.81 -4.31
C ARG A 279 -5.51 16.23 -4.63
N PRO A 280 -5.86 17.54 -4.67
CA PRO A 280 -7.25 17.96 -4.80
C PRO A 280 -8.03 17.36 -5.99
N ASP A 281 -7.35 17.07 -7.09
CA ASP A 281 -7.88 16.51 -8.34
C ASP A 281 -7.67 14.98 -8.47
N LEU A 282 -6.92 14.36 -7.56
CA LEU A 282 -6.62 12.92 -7.55
C LEU A 282 -6.82 12.38 -6.13
N ARG A 283 -7.90 11.62 -5.92
CA ARG A 283 -8.16 10.94 -4.64
C ARG A 283 -7.81 9.47 -4.73
N MET A 284 -6.88 9.07 -3.88
CA MET A 284 -6.41 7.70 -3.77
C MET A 284 -7.28 6.95 -2.76
N PRO A 285 -7.97 5.86 -3.15
CA PRO A 285 -8.76 5.07 -2.22
C PRO A 285 -7.85 4.36 -1.22
N GLY A 286 -8.26 4.37 0.05
CA GLY A 286 -7.58 3.68 1.13
C GLY A 286 -7.55 4.47 2.44
N ALA A 287 -6.77 3.95 3.38
CA ALA A 287 -6.57 4.57 4.67
C ALA A 287 -5.08 4.66 5.04
N GLN A 288 -4.72 5.68 5.81
CA GLN A 288 -3.42 5.78 6.45
C GLN A 288 -3.58 6.25 7.89
N LEU A 289 -2.67 5.87 8.78
CA LEU A 289 -2.62 6.37 10.16
C LEU A 289 -1.23 6.25 10.78
N TRP A 290 -1.01 7.03 11.84
CA TRP A 290 0.03 6.77 12.84
C TRP A 290 -0.63 6.49 14.21
N ALA A 291 -0.47 5.27 14.71
CA ALA A 291 -0.93 4.85 16.03
C ALA A 291 -0.02 5.45 17.10
N ASN A 292 -0.43 6.59 17.65
CA ASN A 292 0.40 7.45 18.49
C ASN A 292 0.27 7.19 20.00
N ASP A 293 -0.62 6.29 20.42
CA ASP A 293 -0.85 5.89 21.81
C ASP A 293 -0.94 4.36 21.91
N GLU A 294 0.14 3.73 22.35
CA GLU A 294 0.27 2.28 22.38
C GLU A 294 -0.47 1.63 23.57
N HIS A 295 -0.90 2.40 24.56
CA HIS A 295 -1.50 1.90 25.80
C HIS A 295 -2.99 2.26 25.96
N ALA A 296 -3.49 3.24 25.21
CA ALA A 296 -4.91 3.56 25.20
C ALA A 296 -5.77 2.37 24.75
N GLN A 297 -6.81 2.07 25.54
CA GLN A 297 -7.67 0.91 25.27
C GLN A 297 -8.50 1.08 23.99
N ARG A 298 -8.98 2.31 23.73
CA ARG A 298 -9.62 2.69 22.47
C ARG A 298 -9.41 4.18 22.24
N TYR A 299 -8.98 4.57 21.04
CA TYR A 299 -8.76 5.98 20.72
C TYR A 299 -8.81 6.22 19.22
N THR A 300 -8.96 7.50 18.88
CA THR A 300 -8.83 8.03 17.52
C THR A 300 -7.41 8.56 17.36
N PRO A 301 -6.60 8.07 16.40
CA PRO A 301 -5.26 8.59 16.16
C PRO A 301 -5.26 10.10 15.88
N MET A 302 -4.12 10.75 16.04
CA MET A 302 -4.00 12.18 15.73
C MET A 302 -4.51 12.49 14.32
N MET A 303 -5.45 13.44 14.19
CA MET A 303 -6.14 13.75 12.94
C MET A 303 -5.22 14.16 11.80
N SER A 304 -4.12 14.86 12.10
CA SER A 304 -3.12 15.24 11.11
C SER A 304 -2.35 14.06 10.50
N TYR A 305 -2.38 12.90 11.17
CA TYR A 305 -1.65 11.70 10.75
C TYR A 305 -2.55 10.60 10.20
N GLN A 306 -3.86 10.81 10.17
CA GLN A 306 -4.78 9.83 9.61
C GLN A 306 -5.54 10.36 8.40
N CYS A 307 -5.83 9.47 7.47
CA CYS A 307 -6.78 9.72 6.40
C CYS A 307 -7.59 8.46 6.15
N ASN A 308 -8.86 8.63 5.83
CA ASN A 308 -9.71 7.57 5.32
C ASN A 308 -10.47 8.15 4.13
N SER A 309 -10.26 7.58 2.95
CA SER A 309 -10.85 8.11 1.71
C SER A 309 -12.39 8.05 1.68
N THR A 310 -13.01 7.33 2.62
CA THR A 310 -14.48 7.28 2.78
C THR A 310 -15.03 8.43 3.64
N GLY A 311 -14.15 9.22 4.26
CA GLY A 311 -14.53 10.36 5.11
C GLY A 311 -14.81 10.02 6.57
N HIS A 312 -14.64 8.76 7.00
CA HIS A 312 -14.81 8.34 8.39
C HIS A 312 -13.50 8.36 9.18
N ASP A 313 -13.55 8.74 10.46
CA ASP A 313 -12.40 8.62 11.36
C ASP A 313 -11.96 7.16 11.53
N ILE A 314 -10.65 6.96 11.65
CA ILE A 314 -10.07 5.66 12.00
C ILE A 314 -10.03 5.53 13.52
N MET A 315 -10.45 4.37 14.02
CA MET A 315 -10.39 4.05 15.45
C MET A 315 -9.43 2.88 15.68
N ILE A 316 -8.67 2.94 16.76
CA ILE A 316 -7.82 1.84 17.23
C ILE A 316 -8.37 1.34 18.55
N GLN A 317 -8.55 0.03 18.67
CA GLN A 317 -8.87 -0.65 19.91
C GLN A 317 -7.77 -1.63 20.28
N ARG A 318 -7.19 -1.46 21.47
CA ARG A 318 -6.23 -2.41 22.03
C ARG A 318 -6.99 -3.59 22.64
N GLN A 319 -6.61 -4.82 22.25
CA GLN A 319 -7.23 -6.07 22.70
C GLN A 319 -6.38 -6.75 23.79
N GLY A 320 -5.10 -6.42 23.85
CA GLY A 320 -4.13 -6.94 24.82
C GLY A 320 -2.72 -6.41 24.51
N PRO A 321 -1.69 -6.84 25.25
CA PRO A 321 -0.31 -6.45 24.97
C PRO A 321 0.09 -6.74 23.52
N GLY A 322 0.37 -5.67 22.77
CA GLY A 322 0.76 -5.76 21.36
C GLY A 322 -0.32 -6.26 20.41
N ASP A 323 -1.60 -6.34 20.81
CA ASP A 323 -2.70 -6.76 19.95
C ASP A 323 -3.69 -5.61 19.75
N TYR A 324 -3.87 -5.18 18.51
CA TYR A 324 -4.66 -4.01 18.13
C TYR A 324 -5.64 -4.35 17.01
N ALA A 325 -6.84 -3.80 17.11
CA ALA A 325 -7.85 -3.78 16.08
C ALA A 325 -7.97 -2.37 15.52
N VAL A 326 -7.66 -2.19 14.24
CA VAL A 326 -7.78 -0.91 13.53
C VAL A 326 -9.06 -0.91 12.70
N GLU A 327 -10.03 -0.09 13.07
CA GLU A 327 -11.34 0.04 12.42
C GLU A 327 -11.27 1.04 11.27
N LEU A 328 -11.42 0.55 10.04
CA LEU A 328 -11.48 1.32 8.80
C LEU A 328 -12.94 1.33 8.30
N ALA A 329 -13.74 2.23 8.85
CA ALA A 329 -15.15 2.39 8.47
C ALA A 329 -15.29 2.75 6.98
N GLY A 330 -16.31 2.20 6.32
CA GLY A 330 -16.61 2.43 4.91
C GLY A 330 -15.85 1.54 3.92
N PHE A 331 -14.89 0.72 4.38
CA PHE A 331 -14.21 -0.27 3.55
C PHE A 331 -14.85 -1.65 3.69
N ASP A 332 -14.90 -2.38 2.58
CA ASP A 332 -15.35 -3.78 2.55
C ASP A 332 -14.30 -4.71 3.14
N ALA A 333 -14.74 -5.52 4.10
CA ALA A 333 -13.87 -6.50 4.75
C ALA A 333 -13.37 -7.53 3.73
N GLY A 334 -12.05 -7.75 3.74
CA GLY A 334 -11.41 -8.74 2.86
C GLY A 334 -10.97 -8.21 1.50
N GLN A 335 -11.06 -6.90 1.25
CA GLN A 335 -10.44 -6.26 0.09
C GLN A 335 -9.12 -5.59 0.47
N GLY A 336 -8.18 -5.58 -0.47
CA GLY A 336 -6.95 -4.81 -0.34
C GLY A 336 -5.76 -5.47 0.33
N GLN A 337 -4.78 -4.61 0.62
CA GLN A 337 -3.53 -4.93 1.30
C GLN A 337 -3.26 -3.90 2.39
N ALA A 338 -2.50 -4.28 3.42
CA ALA A 338 -2.09 -3.38 4.49
C ALA A 338 -0.58 -3.47 4.74
N GLN A 339 0.12 -2.34 4.65
CA GLN A 339 1.52 -2.23 5.03
C GLN A 339 1.65 -1.64 6.43
N ILE A 340 2.59 -2.17 7.23
CA ILE A 340 2.84 -1.70 8.59
C ILE A 340 4.33 -1.56 8.88
N SER A 341 4.68 -0.54 9.67
CA SER A 341 5.99 -0.45 10.33
C SER A 341 5.78 -0.08 11.78
N GLY A 342 6.60 -0.64 12.68
CA GLY A 342 6.69 -0.12 14.04
C GLY A 342 7.22 1.31 14.02
N TYR A 343 7.05 2.04 15.11
CA TYR A 343 7.51 3.42 15.24
C TYR A 343 8.28 3.63 16.54
N GLY A 344 9.37 4.39 16.47
CA GLY A 344 10.05 4.93 17.65
C GLY A 344 10.93 3.94 18.42
N GLY A 345 11.08 2.69 17.96
CA GLY A 345 11.89 1.68 18.64
C GLY A 345 12.11 0.39 17.85
N SER A 346 12.54 -0.66 18.55
CA SER A 346 12.83 -2.00 17.99
C SER A 346 11.66 -2.97 18.01
N ALA A 347 10.46 -2.50 18.37
CA ALA A 347 9.26 -3.31 18.22
C ALA A 347 8.92 -3.47 16.73
N TYR A 348 8.49 -4.65 16.32
CA TYR A 348 8.05 -4.93 14.96
C TYR A 348 6.61 -5.42 14.98
N CYS A 349 5.86 -5.04 13.96
CA CYS A 349 4.45 -5.38 13.85
C CYS A 349 4.16 -6.14 12.56
N ALA A 350 3.12 -6.97 12.60
CA ALA A 350 2.60 -7.75 11.50
C ALA A 350 1.08 -7.57 11.42
N ILE A 351 0.52 -7.89 10.26
CA ILE A 351 -0.92 -8.00 10.07
C ILE A 351 -1.38 -9.37 10.58
N ALA A 352 -2.39 -9.41 11.43
CA ALA A 352 -2.99 -10.66 11.89
C ALA A 352 -3.75 -11.37 10.75
N HIS A 353 -3.89 -12.70 10.80
CA HIS A 353 -4.54 -13.46 9.73
C HIS A 353 -6.02 -13.09 9.53
N SER A 354 -6.72 -12.70 10.60
CA SER A 354 -8.14 -12.35 10.52
C SER A 354 -8.33 -10.85 10.45
N THR A 355 -8.76 -10.36 9.28
CA THR A 355 -9.55 -9.13 9.24
C THR A 355 -10.99 -9.49 9.56
N LYS A 356 -11.61 -8.78 10.50
CA LYS A 356 -13.02 -8.99 10.85
C LYS A 356 -13.85 -7.86 10.27
N ARG A 357 -15.06 -8.18 9.82
CA ARG A 357 -16.07 -7.17 9.54
C ARG A 357 -16.82 -6.89 10.85
N LEU A 358 -16.86 -5.63 11.26
CA LEU A 358 -17.70 -5.19 12.37
C LEU A 358 -18.66 -4.12 11.84
N GLY A 359 -19.91 -4.52 11.55
CA GLY A 359 -20.87 -3.67 10.85
C GLY A 359 -20.37 -3.29 9.44
N ASP A 360 -20.25 -1.99 9.18
CA ASP A 360 -19.75 -1.42 7.91
C ASP A 360 -18.24 -1.08 7.96
N SER A 361 -17.51 -1.61 8.94
CA SER A 361 -16.07 -1.39 9.09
C SER A 361 -15.27 -2.63 8.75
N THR A 362 -14.17 -2.43 8.02
CA THR A 362 -13.07 -3.38 7.94
C THR A 362 -12.15 -3.22 9.14
N THR A 363 -11.94 -4.27 9.90
CA THR A 363 -10.94 -4.28 10.97
C THR A 363 -9.65 -4.91 10.47
N VAL A 364 -8.55 -4.13 10.48
CA VAL A 364 -7.19 -4.65 10.31
C VAL A 364 -6.64 -5.04 11.68
N GLY A 365 -6.40 -6.34 11.88
CA GLY A 365 -5.71 -6.82 13.07
C GLY A 365 -4.21 -6.56 12.96
N VAL A 366 -3.62 -5.99 14.01
CA VAL A 366 -2.19 -5.68 14.11
C VAL A 366 -1.64 -6.37 15.34
N ARG A 367 -0.54 -7.10 15.16
CA ARG A 367 0.22 -7.68 16.27
C ARG A 367 1.63 -7.16 16.30
N CYS A 368 2.11 -6.77 17.46
CA CYS A 368 3.42 -6.21 17.68
C CYS A 368 4.21 -7.02 18.72
N TRP A 369 5.52 -7.16 18.47
CA TRP A 369 6.44 -7.87 19.34
C TRP A 369 7.71 -7.07 19.59
N LYS A 370 8.35 -7.35 20.72
CA LYS A 370 9.70 -6.89 21.06
C LYS A 370 10.47 -8.07 21.64
N GLY A 371 11.61 -8.41 21.05
CA GLY A 371 12.39 -9.60 21.45
C GLY A 371 11.58 -10.90 21.41
N GLY A 372 10.64 -11.03 20.45
CA GLY A 372 9.77 -12.20 20.30
C GLY A 372 8.54 -12.25 21.22
N GLN A 373 8.41 -11.33 22.18
CA GLN A 373 7.26 -11.29 23.09
C GLN A 373 6.24 -10.23 22.64
N PRO A 374 4.92 -10.49 22.78
CA PRO A 374 3.90 -9.48 22.50
C PRO A 374 4.17 -8.22 23.31
N ALA A 375 4.19 -7.07 22.65
CA ALA A 375 4.54 -5.80 23.27
C ALA A 375 3.76 -4.65 22.64
N ASP A 376 3.26 -3.77 23.49
CA ASP A 376 2.64 -2.53 23.03
C ASP A 376 3.66 -1.68 22.28
N ALA A 377 3.25 -1.16 21.13
CA ALA A 377 4.10 -0.36 20.27
C ALA A 377 3.28 0.63 19.46
N LYS A 378 3.89 1.77 19.17
CA LYS A 378 3.41 2.67 18.13
C LYS A 378 3.70 2.08 16.76
N PHE A 379 2.86 2.37 15.78
CA PHE A 379 3.04 1.90 14.41
C PHE A 379 2.44 2.86 13.40
N VAL A 380 2.90 2.79 12.16
CA VAL A 380 2.22 3.39 11.01
C VAL A 380 1.52 2.29 10.23
N LEU A 381 0.34 2.60 9.69
CA LEU A 381 -0.40 1.68 8.84
C LEU A 381 -0.85 2.39 7.57
N LEU A 382 -0.72 1.69 6.45
CA LEU A 382 -1.25 2.07 5.14
C LEU A 382 -2.14 0.93 4.67
N HIS A 383 -3.39 1.21 4.31
CA HIS A 383 -4.32 0.26 3.71
C HIS A 383 -4.76 0.77 2.35
N GLN A 384 -4.81 -0.13 1.38
CA GLN A 384 -5.34 0.16 0.03
C GLN A 384 -6.23 -1.00 -0.42
N PRO A 385 -7.48 -0.74 -0.86
CA PRO A 385 -8.44 -1.76 -1.28
C PRO A 385 -8.05 -2.50 -2.57
#